data_AF-A0A1F4N2J0-F1
#
_entry.id   AF-A0A1F4N2J0-F1
#
_cell.length_a   1.000
_cell.length_b   1.000
_cell.length_c   1.000
_cell.angle_alpha   90.00
_cell.angle_beta   90.00
_cell.angle_gamma   90.00
#
_symmetry.space_group_name_H-M   'P 1'
#
loop_
_entity.id
_entity.type
_entity.pdbx_description
1 polymer ?
#
loop_
_entity_poly.entity_id
_entity_poly.type
_entity_poly.pdbx_seq_one_letter_code
_entity_poly.pdbx_strand_id
1 'polypeptide(L)'
;MTTVKINNFSEIDFVNIDASQDVLLLPDGQSFRFSDHMCDHCWTAGTVLETLEQQKKYYCLFCNNSLVWFSFKNDFLLPTGDMLEFLLPGSWKEEDREEWYTQFKERRKAQEKIKDDILEQGKE
;
A
#
# COMPACT_ATOMS: atom_id res chain seq x y z
N MET A 1 -13.09 -4.74 19.58
CA MET A 1 -11.87 -3.90 19.69
C MET A 1 -11.08 -4.30 20.92
N THR A 2 -10.07 -5.14 20.71
CA THR A 2 -9.14 -5.58 21.76
C THR A 2 -7.78 -4.95 21.50
N THR A 3 -7.01 -4.66 22.55
CA THR A 3 -5.61 -4.25 22.41
C THR A 3 -4.70 -5.46 22.54
N VAL A 4 -3.94 -5.75 21.49
CA VAL A 4 -2.98 -6.84 21.41
C VAL A 4 -1.57 -6.25 21.56
N LYS A 5 -0.85 -6.67 22.61
CA LYS A 5 0.53 -6.24 22.83
C LYS A 5 1.47 -7.12 22.01
N ILE A 6 2.33 -6.50 21.21
CA ILE A 6 3.32 -7.18 20.35
C ILE A 6 4.70 -6.59 20.61
N ASN A 7 5.77 -7.37 20.47
CA ASN A 7 7.13 -6.82 20.58
C ASN A 7 7.64 -6.30 19.23
N ASN A 8 7.24 -6.96 18.15
CA ASN A 8 7.54 -6.59 16.78
C ASN A 8 6.38 -7.02 15.86
N PHE A 9 6.40 -6.53 14.63
CA PHE A 9 5.36 -6.79 13.65
C PHE A 9 5.39 -8.21 13.05
N SER A 10 6.51 -8.93 13.12
CA SER A 10 6.60 -10.31 12.64
C SER A 10 5.92 -11.33 13.55
N GLU A 11 5.59 -10.96 14.78
CA GLU A 11 4.91 -11.80 15.79
C GLU A 11 3.38 -11.79 15.66
N ILE A 12 2.83 -11.02 14.73
CA ILE A 12 1.38 -10.90 14.53
C ILE A 12 0.80 -12.25 14.12
N ASP A 13 -0.02 -12.83 14.99
CA ASP A 13 -0.80 -14.03 14.70
C ASP A 13 -2.12 -13.65 14.02
N PHE A 14 -2.13 -13.73 12.69
CA PHE A 14 -3.30 -13.41 11.87
C PHE A 14 -4.53 -14.29 12.12
N VAL A 15 -4.38 -15.44 12.81
CA VAL A 15 -5.52 -16.30 13.15
C VAL A 15 -6.31 -15.71 14.33
N ASN A 16 -5.64 -15.01 15.24
CA ASN A 16 -6.20 -14.54 16.50
C ASN A 16 -6.42 -13.02 16.55
N ILE A 17 -6.16 -12.32 15.43
CA ILE A 17 -6.28 -10.87 15.33
C ILE A 17 -7.42 -10.52 14.37
N ASP A 18 -8.36 -9.72 14.85
CA ASP A 18 -9.37 -9.10 13.99
C ASP A 18 -8.79 -7.84 13.36
N ALA A 19 -8.38 -7.94 12.10
CA ALA A 19 -7.79 -6.83 11.35
C ALA A 19 -8.71 -5.59 11.29
N SER A 20 -10.03 -5.74 11.40
CA SER A 20 -10.97 -4.62 11.32
C SER A 20 -11.13 -3.86 12.64
N GLN A 21 -10.80 -4.48 13.77
CA GLN A 21 -11.14 -3.94 15.10
C GLN A 21 -9.98 -3.87 16.08
N ASP A 22 -8.95 -4.70 15.94
CA ASP A 22 -7.93 -4.81 16.95
C ASP A 22 -6.84 -3.75 16.82
N VAL A 23 -6.30 -3.36 17.96
CA VAL A 23 -5.21 -2.39 18.07
C VAL A 23 -3.96 -3.11 18.50
N LEU A 24 -2.89 -2.96 17.72
CA LEU A 24 -1.57 -3.50 18.01
C LEU A 24 -0.77 -2.45 18.79
N LEU A 25 -0.28 -2.81 19.97
CA LEU A 25 0.50 -1.92 20.82
C LEU A 25 1.96 -2.39 20.87
N LEU A 26 2.88 -1.56 20.37
CA LEU A 26 4.32 -1.80 20.45
C LEU A 26 4.88 -1.45 21.85
N PRO A 27 6.09 -1.92 22.20
CA PRO A 27 6.69 -1.66 23.51
C PRO A 27 6.98 -0.19 23.80
N ASP A 28 7.16 0.62 22.75
CA ASP A 28 7.36 2.07 22.84
C ASP A 28 6.06 2.85 23.09
N GLY A 29 4.92 2.16 23.14
CA GLY A 29 3.60 2.73 23.37
C GLY A 29 2.86 3.15 22.10
N GLN A 30 3.46 3.02 20.91
CA GLN A 30 2.78 3.34 19.66
C GLN A 30 1.68 2.33 19.37
N SER A 31 0.50 2.85 19.05
CA SER A 31 -0.70 2.05 18.75
C SER A 31 -0.98 2.05 17.25
N PHE A 32 -1.17 0.87 16.68
CA PHE A 32 -1.42 0.64 15.27
C PHE A 32 -2.73 -0.11 15.05
N ARG A 33 -3.34 0.09 13.89
CA ARG A 33 -4.43 -0.75 13.35
C ARG A 33 -4.10 -1.17 11.93
N PHE A 34 -4.79 -2.17 11.40
CA PHE A 34 -4.71 -2.41 9.97
C PHE A 34 -5.35 -1.24 9.21
N SER A 35 -4.66 -0.85 8.15
CA SER A 35 -5.10 0.16 7.22
C SER A 35 -5.87 -0.50 6.08
N ASP A 36 -6.83 0.22 5.51
CA ASP A 36 -7.48 -0.13 4.25
C ASP A 36 -6.59 0.18 3.03
N HIS A 37 -5.47 0.89 3.25
CA HIS A 37 -4.47 1.13 2.23
C HIS A 37 -3.63 -0.11 1.91
N MET A 38 -3.06 -0.09 0.72
CA MET A 38 -2.22 -1.17 0.22
C MET A 38 -0.79 -0.65 0.03
N CYS A 39 0.19 -1.54 0.21
CA CYS A 39 1.55 -1.25 -0.23
C CYS A 39 1.67 -1.59 -1.71
N ASP A 40 2.07 -0.60 -2.49
CA ASP A 40 2.21 -0.71 -3.95
C ASP A 40 3.36 -1.63 -4.42
N HIS A 41 4.21 -2.06 -3.50
CA HIS A 41 5.23 -3.05 -3.78
C HIS A 41 4.67 -4.49 -3.78
N CYS A 42 3.88 -4.85 -2.75
CA CYS A 42 3.38 -6.22 -2.58
C CYS A 42 1.94 -6.42 -3.06
N TRP A 43 1.17 -5.34 -3.29
CA TRP A 43 -0.24 -5.39 -3.72
C TRP A 43 -1.11 -6.32 -2.86
N THR A 44 -0.74 -6.50 -1.60
CA THR A 44 -1.45 -7.39 -0.68
C THR A 44 -2.27 -6.52 0.27
N ALA A 45 -3.59 -6.66 0.21
CA ALA A 45 -4.49 -5.99 1.13
C ALA A 45 -4.37 -6.59 2.54
N GLY A 46 -4.64 -5.78 3.57
CA GLY A 46 -4.59 -6.24 4.96
C GLY A 46 -3.18 -6.50 5.49
N THR A 47 -2.13 -6.06 4.81
CA THR A 47 -0.74 -6.15 5.29
C THR A 47 -0.15 -4.81 5.71
N VAL A 48 -0.91 -3.71 5.58
CA VAL A 48 -0.46 -2.38 6.00
C VAL A 48 -1.05 -2.06 7.36
N LEU A 49 -0.19 -1.61 8.27
CA LEU A 49 -0.58 -1.04 9.55
C LEU A 49 -0.43 0.48 9.50
N GLU A 50 -1.29 1.18 10.23
CA GLU A 50 -1.24 2.62 10.40
C GLU A 50 -1.33 3.03 11.88
N THR A 51 -0.65 4.11 12.26
CA THR A 51 -0.73 4.63 13.63
C THR A 51 -2.10 5.25 13.93
N LEU A 52 -2.54 5.14 15.18
CA LEU A 52 -3.75 5.83 15.66
C LEU A 52 -3.51 7.31 16.01
N GLU A 53 -2.26 7.76 16.01
CA GLU A 53 -1.87 9.15 16.30
C GLU A 53 -2.38 10.15 15.24
N GLN A 54 -2.29 11.45 15.55
CA GLN A 54 -2.60 12.52 14.59
C GLN A 54 -1.67 12.47 13.38
N GLN A 55 -0.37 12.21 13.62
CA GLN A 55 0.59 12.01 12.54
C GLN A 55 0.61 10.53 12.15
N LYS A 56 -0.03 10.22 11.01
CA LYS A 56 -0.10 8.86 10.49
C LYS A 56 1.28 8.38 10.01
N LYS A 57 1.69 7.23 10.50
CA LYS A 57 2.80 6.44 9.96
C LYS A 57 2.24 5.13 9.45
N TYR A 58 2.81 4.63 8.36
CA TYR A 58 2.37 3.39 7.71
C TYR A 58 3.50 2.38 7.72
N TYR A 59 3.15 1.10 7.86
CA TYR A 59 4.11 0.01 7.88
C TYR A 59 3.57 -1.20 7.12
N CYS A 60 4.34 -1.76 6.19
CA CYS A 60 3.98 -2.98 5.50
C CYS A 60 4.58 -4.19 6.24
N LEU A 61 3.72 -5.10 6.71
CA LEU A 61 4.11 -6.36 7.34
C LEU A 61 4.85 -7.29 6.38
N PHE A 62 4.41 -7.36 5.13
CA PHE A 62 5.00 -8.25 4.14
C PHE A 62 6.38 -7.76 3.67
N CYS A 63 6.50 -6.46 3.39
CA CYS A 63 7.77 -5.85 2.98
C CYS A 63 8.70 -5.61 4.17
N ASN A 64 8.21 -5.76 5.40
CA ASN A 64 8.90 -5.47 6.66
C ASN A 64 9.52 -4.06 6.65
N ASN A 65 8.77 -3.06 6.18
CA ASN A 65 9.29 -1.71 5.97
C ASN A 65 8.25 -0.61 6.23
N SER A 66 8.74 0.54 6.68
CA SER A 66 7.95 1.77 6.82
C SER A 66 7.59 2.32 5.44
N LEU A 67 6.35 2.77 5.30
CA LEU A 67 5.83 3.36 4.08
C LEU A 67 5.64 4.86 4.25
N VAL A 68 5.82 5.58 3.16
CA VAL A 68 5.54 7.01 3.06
C VAL A 68 4.68 7.25 1.82
N TRP A 69 3.80 8.25 1.93
CA TRP A 69 3.05 8.72 0.77
C TRP A 69 4.00 9.44 -0.18
N PHE A 70 3.95 9.03 -1.45
CA PHE A 70 4.69 9.68 -2.52
C PHE A 70 3.77 9.94 -3.70
N SER A 71 3.88 11.14 -4.26
CA SER A 71 2.95 11.62 -5.28
C SER A 71 3.66 11.76 -6.62
N PHE A 72 3.11 11.14 -7.67
CA PHE A 72 3.58 11.27 -9.04
C PHE A 72 2.54 11.98 -9.89
N LYS A 73 2.99 12.78 -10.85
CA LYS A 73 2.12 13.37 -11.86
C LYS A 73 1.76 12.32 -12.91
N ASN A 74 0.49 11.96 -13.03
CA ASN A 74 -0.02 11.12 -14.10
C ASN A 74 0.24 11.76 -15.46
N ASP A 75 1.14 11.20 -16.26
CA ASP A 75 1.50 11.67 -17.58
C ASP A 75 1.08 10.71 -18.71
N PHE A 76 0.32 9.66 -18.39
CA PHE A 76 0.25 8.48 -19.26
C PHE A 76 -1.12 7.80 -19.38
N LEU A 77 -2.10 8.14 -18.55
CA LEU A 77 -3.51 7.74 -18.69
C LEU A 77 -4.44 8.93 -18.44
N LEU A 78 -5.65 8.89 -18.97
CA LEU A 78 -6.66 9.92 -18.70
C LEU A 78 -7.32 9.68 -17.33
N PRO A 79 -7.67 10.74 -16.60
CA PRO A 79 -7.27 12.14 -16.84
C PRO A 79 -5.76 12.36 -16.60
N THR A 80 -5.09 12.99 -17.57
CA THR A 80 -3.66 13.27 -17.53
C THR A 80 -3.39 14.60 -16.83
N GLY A 81 -2.31 14.67 -16.05
CA GLY A 81 -1.88 15.82 -15.28
C GLY A 81 -2.21 15.73 -13.79
N ASP A 82 -3.07 14.80 -13.39
CA ASP A 82 -3.49 14.58 -12.01
C ASP A 82 -2.37 13.98 -11.15
N MET A 83 -2.44 14.21 -9.84
CA MET A 83 -1.50 13.61 -8.89
C MET A 83 -2.01 12.25 -8.45
N LEU A 84 -1.16 11.23 -8.60
CA LEU A 84 -1.38 9.88 -8.10
C LEU A 84 -0.52 9.71 -6.85
N GLU A 85 -1.13 9.25 -5.75
CA GLU A 85 -0.43 9.02 -4.50
C GLU A 85 -0.33 7.52 -4.21
N PHE A 86 0.85 7.08 -3.79
CA PHE A 86 1.14 5.68 -3.50
C PHE A 86 1.88 5.56 -2.17
N LEU A 87 1.63 4.47 -1.44
CA LEU A 87 2.40 4.12 -0.24
C LEU A 87 3.62 3.29 -0.66
N LEU A 88 4.77 3.96 -0.74
CA LEU A 88 6.04 3.36 -1.14
C LEU A 88 7.00 3.24 0.04
N PRO A 89 7.99 2.33 -0.02
CA PRO A 89 9.00 2.22 1.03
C PRO A 89 9.74 3.53 1.27
N GLY A 90 9.74 4.01 2.52
CA GLY A 90 10.44 5.24 2.88
C GLY A 90 11.96 5.16 2.73
N SER A 91 12.51 3.95 2.78
CA SER A 91 13.93 3.68 2.61
C SER A 91 14.41 3.75 1.15
N TRP A 92 13.48 3.72 0.18
CA TRP A 92 13.82 3.85 -1.23
C TRP A 92 14.32 5.26 -1.53
N LYS A 93 15.32 5.35 -2.41
CA LYS A 93 15.79 6.62 -2.94
C LYS A 93 14.83 7.11 -4.04
N GLU A 94 15.04 8.33 -4.49
CA GLU A 94 14.22 8.91 -5.56
C GLU A 94 14.31 8.07 -6.85
N GLU A 95 15.50 7.56 -7.18
CA GLU A 95 15.70 6.78 -8.40
C GLU A 95 14.88 5.47 -8.39
N ASP A 96 14.82 4.79 -7.23
CA ASP A 96 14.04 3.55 -7.06
C ASP A 96 12.54 3.81 -7.25
N ARG A 97 12.05 4.98 -6.78
CA ARG A 97 10.65 5.39 -6.87
C ARG A 97 10.27 5.74 -8.32
N GLU A 98 11.14 6.45 -9.03
CA GLU A 98 10.95 6.78 -10.44
C GLU A 98 10.97 5.53 -11.33
N GLU A 99 11.87 4.57 -11.04
CA GLU A 99 11.91 3.29 -11.73
C GLU A 99 10.62 2.50 -11.50
N TRP A 100 10.18 2.39 -10.23
CA TRP A 100 8.92 1.73 -9.90
C TRP A 100 7.74 2.38 -10.63
N TYR A 101 7.67 3.71 -10.66
CA TYR A 101 6.59 4.42 -11.33
C TYR A 101 6.59 4.12 -12.82
N THR A 102 7.76 4.10 -13.46
CA THR A 102 7.89 3.72 -14.88
C THR A 102 7.32 2.33 -15.15
N GLN A 103 7.67 1.34 -14.31
CA GLN A 103 7.11 -0.01 -14.43
C GLN A 103 5.59 -0.05 -14.19
N PHE A 104 5.08 0.75 -13.24
CA PHE A 104 3.64 0.89 -13.01
C PHE A 104 2.92 1.43 -14.28
N LYS A 105 3.49 2.45 -14.93
CA LYS A 105 2.94 3.00 -16.18
C LYS A 105 2.81 1.94 -17.27
N GLU A 106 3.85 1.14 -17.46
CA GLU A 106 3.87 0.07 -18.45
C GLU A 106 2.81 -1.00 -18.17
N ARG A 107 2.73 -1.47 -16.92
CA ARG A 107 1.72 -2.47 -16.50
C ARG A 107 0.30 -1.96 -16.70
N ARG A 108 0.02 -0.70 -16.32
CA ARG A 108 -1.31 -0.10 -16.48
C ARG A 108 -1.70 0.07 -17.95
N LYS A 109 -0.79 0.52 -18.82
CA LYS A 109 -1.06 0.60 -20.27
C LYS A 109 -1.35 -0.77 -20.88
N ALA A 110 -0.62 -1.81 -20.47
CA ALA A 110 -0.88 -3.17 -20.93
C ALA A 110 -2.27 -3.67 -20.50
N GLN A 111 -2.69 -3.38 -19.27
CA GLN A 111 -4.03 -3.73 -18.77
C GLN A 111 -5.16 -3.02 -19.53
N GLU A 112 -5.02 -1.72 -19.81
CA GLU A 112 -6.04 -1.00 -20.58
C GLU A 112 -6.16 -1.57 -22.00
N LYS A 113 -5.04 -1.92 -22.65
CA LYS A 113 -5.08 -2.57 -23.96
C LYS A 113 -5.84 -3.91 -23.93
N ILE A 114 -5.56 -4.76 -22.93
CA ILE A 114 -6.27 -6.05 -22.78
C ILE A 114 -7.77 -5.82 -22.57
N LYS A 115 -8.15 -4.81 -21.79
CA LYS A 115 -9.54 -4.46 -21.56
C LYS A 115 -10.23 -4.01 -22.85
N ASP A 116 -9.57 -3.17 -23.65
CA ASP A 116 -10.08 -2.73 -24.95
C ASP A 116 -10.26 -3.93 -25.89
N ASP A 117 -9.25 -4.81 -25.99
CA ASP A 117 -9.31 -6.03 -26.80
C ASP A 117 -10.49 -6.95 -26.38
N ILE A 118 -10.74 -7.12 -25.08
CA ILE A 118 -11.88 -7.90 -24.56
C ILE A 118 -13.22 -7.25 -24.92
N LEU A 119 -13.33 -5.92 -24.80
CA LEU A 119 -14.56 -5.19 -25.11
C LEU A 119 -14.88 -5.18 -26.61
N GLU A 120 -13.86 -5.22 -27.47
CA GLU A 120 -14.02 -5.37 -28.91
C GLU A 120 -14.44 -6.80 -29.30
N GLN A 121 -13.83 -7.82 -28.70
CA GLN A 121 -14.14 -9.23 -28.99
C GLN A 121 -15.46 -9.72 -28.37
N GLY A 122 -15.89 -9.14 -27.25
CA GLY A 122 -17.16 -9.49 -26.58
C GLY A 122 -18.41 -8.88 -27.21
N LYS A 123 -18.28 -8.16 -28.33
CA LYS A 123 -19.40 -7.58 -29.09
C LYS A 123 -19.88 -8.45 -30.25
N GLU A 124 -19.36 -9.67 -30.41
CA GLU A 124 -19.89 -10.68 -31.33
C GLU A 124 -20.97 -11.57 -30.69
#